data_AF-A0A432QZQ8-F1
#
_entry.id   AF-A0A432QZQ8-F1
#
_cell.length_a   1.000
_cell.length_b   1.000
_cell.length_c   1.000
_cell.angle_alpha   90.00
_cell.angle_beta   90.00
_cell.angle_gamma   90.00
#
_symmetry.space_group_name_H-M   'P 1'
#
loop_
_entity.id
_entity.type
_entity.pdbx_description
1 polymer ?
#
loop_
_entity_poly.entity_id
_entity_poly.type
_entity_poly.pdbx_seq_one_letter_code
_entity_poly.pdbx_strand_id
1 'polypeptide(L)'
;SLILTESRSYWLASLTFLLLFSLMSFRSNKRLILTSAFILLTAGAVISQVPVLKDRFHSITDTKNNGSNITRLMIWKSHIKAFTEDYTLTERIFGAGDNASKLAWRHFGRAFQEVTGKEEIPPPGELRKWFHGGETHNLYLKFLTKYGILGLLGYLFFWIYVIYRNLERRDSLFIKAFVAGYVGFLVASFFENNFTDAEVQFTLFFILGVNFALISETAVRQR
;
A
#
# COMPACT_ATOMS: atom_id res chain seq x y z
N SER A 1 13.17 10.66 -4.36
CA SER A 1 13.63 9.55 -5.22
C SER A 1 13.51 8.24 -4.44
N LEU A 2 13.18 7.11 -5.09
CA LEU A 2 13.01 5.80 -4.44
C LEU A 2 14.24 5.31 -3.66
N ILE A 3 15.43 5.80 -4.05
CA ILE A 3 16.71 5.51 -3.40
C ILE A 3 16.89 6.35 -2.13
N LEU A 4 16.28 7.54 -2.05
CA LEU A 4 16.36 8.43 -0.88
C LEU A 4 15.23 8.19 0.14
N THR A 5 14.07 7.64 -0.27
CA THR A 5 12.94 7.43 0.64
C THR A 5 13.03 6.16 1.48
N GLU A 6 13.97 5.24 1.18
CA GLU A 6 14.22 3.96 1.88
C GLU A 6 12.98 3.05 2.12
N SER A 7 11.80 3.40 1.59
CA SER A 7 10.54 2.71 1.91
C SER A 7 10.32 1.52 1.00
N ARG A 8 10.37 0.33 1.62
CA ARG A 8 10.21 -1.01 1.03
C ARG A 8 8.94 -1.16 0.19
N SER A 9 7.88 -0.45 0.56
CA SER A 9 6.57 -0.47 -0.09
C SER A 9 6.64 -0.01 -1.56
N TYR A 10 7.51 0.96 -1.86
CA TYR A 10 7.67 1.47 -3.23
C TYR A 10 8.51 0.56 -4.12
N TRP A 11 9.44 -0.22 -3.54
CA TRP A 11 10.17 -1.26 -4.28
C TRP A 11 9.20 -2.33 -4.76
N LEU A 12 8.29 -2.76 -3.88
CA LEU A 12 7.26 -3.72 -4.23
C LEU A 12 6.30 -3.14 -5.28
N ALA A 13 5.85 -1.89 -5.13
CA ALA A 13 5.02 -1.24 -6.15
C ALA A 13 5.71 -1.12 -7.51
N SER A 14 7.01 -0.80 -7.53
CA SER A 14 7.79 -0.70 -8.75
C SER A 14 7.97 -2.06 -9.43
N LEU A 15 8.20 -3.11 -8.65
CA LEU A 15 8.24 -4.49 -9.14
C LEU A 15 6.88 -4.92 -9.71
N THR A 16 5.79 -4.67 -8.97
CA THR A 16 4.42 -4.95 -9.43
C THR A 16 4.12 -4.22 -10.74
N PHE A 17 4.49 -2.93 -10.83
CA PHE A 17 4.35 -2.15 -12.06
C PHE A 17 5.09 -2.79 -13.23
N LEU A 18 6.40 -3.06 -13.08
CA LEU A 18 7.23 -3.61 -14.15
C LEU A 18 6.72 -4.97 -14.63
N LEU A 19 6.38 -5.86 -13.70
CA LEU A 19 5.86 -7.19 -14.03
C LEU A 19 4.51 -7.09 -14.75
N LEU A 20 3.55 -6.38 -14.17
CA LEU A 20 2.20 -6.31 -14.72
C LEU A 20 2.18 -5.59 -16.07
N PHE A 21 2.92 -4.47 -16.20
CA PHE A 21 3.03 -3.75 -17.47
C PHE A 21 3.66 -4.61 -18.56
N SER A 22 4.71 -5.37 -18.23
CA SER A 22 5.37 -6.29 -19.16
C SER A 22 4.45 -7.43 -19.60
N LEU A 23 3.72 -8.02 -18.66
CA LEU A 23 2.77 -9.11 -18.93
C LEU A 23 1.62 -8.64 -19.83
N MET A 24 0.99 -7.51 -19.50
CA MET A 24 -0.11 -6.94 -20.30
C MET A 24 0.34 -6.53 -21.70
N SER A 25 1.62 -6.18 -21.86
CA SER A 25 2.20 -5.70 -23.12
C SER A 25 2.92 -6.76 -23.91
N PHE A 26 3.02 -8.00 -23.42
CA PHE A 26 3.79 -9.08 -24.05
C PHE A 26 3.43 -9.31 -25.52
N ARG A 27 2.12 -9.36 -25.82
CA ARG A 27 1.64 -9.61 -27.18
C ARG A 27 1.91 -8.44 -28.12
N SER A 28 1.87 -7.21 -27.60
CA SER A 28 2.08 -5.99 -28.39
C SER A 28 3.55 -5.60 -28.54
N ASN A 29 4.41 -5.91 -27.56
CA ASN A 29 5.81 -5.50 -27.55
C ASN A 29 6.68 -6.47 -26.73
N LYS A 30 7.16 -7.52 -27.39
CA LYS A 30 8.04 -8.53 -26.77
C LYS A 30 9.38 -7.94 -26.28
N ARG A 31 9.85 -6.84 -26.88
CA ARG A 31 11.08 -6.16 -26.44
C ARG A 31 10.94 -5.61 -25.02
N LEU A 32 9.73 -5.19 -24.64
CA LEU A 32 9.47 -4.70 -23.28
C LEU A 32 9.78 -5.75 -22.21
N ILE A 33 9.48 -7.03 -22.46
CA ILE A 33 9.84 -8.10 -21.51
C ILE A 33 11.35 -8.20 -21.35
N LEU A 34 12.09 -8.16 -22.46
CA LEU A 34 13.55 -8.23 -22.43
C LEU A 34 14.14 -7.03 -21.69
N THR A 35 13.63 -5.83 -21.95
CA THR A 35 14.05 -4.61 -21.24
C THR A 35 13.74 -4.70 -19.75
N SER A 36 12.53 -5.13 -19.36
CA SER A 36 12.16 -5.29 -17.95
C SER A 36 13.00 -6.35 -17.26
N ALA A 37 13.26 -7.48 -17.92
CA ALA A 37 14.14 -8.53 -17.41
C ALA A 37 15.56 -8.00 -17.20
N PHE A 38 16.11 -7.27 -18.17
CA PHE A 38 17.41 -6.63 -18.06
C PHE A 38 17.47 -5.63 -16.88
N ILE A 39 16.44 -4.79 -16.71
CA ILE A 39 16.34 -3.87 -15.57
C ILE A 39 16.33 -4.63 -14.24
N LEU A 40 15.51 -5.68 -14.13
CA LEU A 40 15.42 -6.49 -12.91
C LEU A 40 16.74 -7.22 -12.58
N LEU A 41 17.42 -7.75 -13.60
CA LEU A 41 18.73 -8.40 -13.42
C LEU A 41 19.79 -7.38 -12.97
N THR A 42 19.82 -6.21 -13.60
CA THR A 42 20.75 -5.14 -13.23
C THR A 42 20.49 -4.63 -11.82
N ALA A 43 19.21 -4.42 -11.48
CA ALA A 43 18.82 -4.03 -10.12
C ALA A 43 19.20 -5.10 -9.09
N GLY A 44 18.95 -6.38 -9.39
CA GLY A 44 19.35 -7.50 -8.52
C GLY A 44 20.86 -7.57 -8.31
N ALA A 45 21.65 -7.38 -9.38
CA ALA A 45 23.10 -7.30 -9.30
C ALA A 45 23.55 -6.15 -8.39
N VAL A 46 23.03 -4.94 -8.57
CA VAL A 46 23.34 -3.78 -7.71
C VAL A 46 22.97 -4.05 -6.25
N ILE A 47 21.76 -4.58 -5.98
CA ILE A 47 21.31 -4.91 -4.61
C ILE A 47 22.27 -5.91 -3.95
N SER A 48 22.75 -6.92 -4.70
CA SER A 48 23.66 -7.93 -4.15
C SER A 48 25.05 -7.40 -3.79
N GLN A 49 25.50 -6.33 -4.46
CA GLN A 49 26.84 -5.76 -4.28
C GLN A 49 26.88 -4.60 -3.29
N VAL A 50 25.74 -3.94 -3.04
CA VAL A 50 25.66 -2.79 -2.13
C VAL A 50 25.09 -3.25 -0.77
N PRO A 51 25.89 -3.31 0.31
CA PRO A 51 25.47 -3.87 1.60
C PRO A 51 24.19 -3.22 2.15
N VAL A 52 24.09 -1.90 2.07
CA VAL A 52 22.91 -1.14 2.51
C VAL A 52 21.64 -1.60 1.79
N LEU A 53 21.70 -1.86 0.48
CA LEU A 53 20.53 -2.32 -0.28
C LEU A 53 20.20 -3.79 0.00
N LYS A 54 21.23 -4.62 0.18
CA LYS A 54 21.10 -6.03 0.53
C LYS A 54 20.36 -6.22 1.86
N ASP A 55 20.78 -5.50 2.89
CA ASP A 55 20.15 -5.56 4.22
C ASP A 55 18.69 -5.09 4.17
N ARG A 56 18.42 -4.07 3.35
CA ARG A 56 17.04 -3.59 3.13
C ARG A 56 16.19 -4.63 2.44
N PHE A 57 16.70 -5.29 1.41
CA PHE A 57 15.99 -6.37 0.71
C PHE A 57 15.65 -7.52 1.67
N HIS A 58 16.61 -7.98 2.48
CA HIS A 58 16.37 -9.02 3.49
C HIS A 58 15.33 -8.59 4.54
N SER A 59 15.34 -7.31 4.92
CA SER A 59 14.39 -6.79 5.92
C SER A 59 12.95 -6.65 5.44
N ILE A 60 12.66 -6.85 4.13
CA ILE A 60 11.29 -6.82 3.59
C ILE A 60 10.45 -7.96 4.17
N THR A 61 11.02 -9.16 4.24
CA THR A 61 10.32 -10.36 4.70
C THR A 61 10.60 -10.70 6.17
N ASP A 62 11.53 -9.99 6.82
CA ASP A 62 11.83 -10.17 8.23
C ASP A 62 10.75 -9.55 9.12
N THR A 63 9.75 -10.35 9.46
CA THR A 63 8.65 -9.96 10.36
C THR A 63 8.94 -10.22 11.83
N LYS A 64 10.11 -10.81 12.16
CA LYS A 64 10.44 -11.26 13.52
C LYS A 64 11.54 -10.48 14.20
N ASN A 65 12.50 -9.95 13.45
CA ASN A 65 13.65 -9.22 14.00
C ASN A 65 13.70 -7.75 13.54
N ASN A 66 12.90 -7.37 12.54
CA ASN A 66 12.83 -5.98 12.11
C ASN A 66 11.86 -5.16 12.97
N GLY A 67 12.39 -4.25 13.80
CA GLY A 67 11.59 -3.42 14.71
C GLY A 67 10.46 -2.63 14.04
N SER A 68 10.64 -2.16 12.80
CA SER A 68 9.59 -1.46 12.05
C SER A 68 8.43 -2.39 11.65
N ASN A 69 8.72 -3.62 11.20
CA ASN A 69 7.69 -4.60 10.85
C ASN A 69 6.96 -5.10 12.11
N ILE A 70 7.69 -5.39 13.18
CA ILE A 70 7.10 -5.76 14.48
C ILE A 70 6.16 -4.65 14.97
N THR A 71 6.58 -3.39 14.86
CA THR A 71 5.75 -2.23 15.20
C THR A 71 4.46 -2.19 14.40
N ARG A 72 4.53 -2.31 13.08
CA ARG A 72 3.34 -2.36 12.21
C ARG A 72 2.41 -3.50 12.59
N LEU A 73 2.94 -4.70 12.85
CA LEU A 73 2.14 -5.85 13.27
C LEU A 73 1.40 -5.60 14.59
N MET A 74 2.08 -5.01 15.59
CA MET A 74 1.42 -4.63 16.86
C MET A 74 0.30 -3.62 16.62
N ILE A 75 0.56 -2.58 15.80
CA ILE A 75 -0.45 -1.56 15.47
C ILE A 75 -1.63 -2.21 14.75
N TRP A 76 -1.39 -3.01 13.71
CA TRP A 76 -2.44 -3.67 12.94
C TRP A 76 -3.31 -4.56 13.83
N LYS A 77 -2.66 -5.37 14.67
CA LYS A 77 -3.36 -6.28 15.57
C LYS A 77 -4.19 -5.52 16.60
N SER A 78 -3.68 -4.41 17.12
CA SER A 78 -4.43 -3.56 18.05
C SER A 78 -5.67 -2.92 17.41
N HIS A 79 -5.56 -2.49 16.15
CA HIS A 79 -6.69 -1.94 15.37
C HIS A 79 -7.73 -3.00 15.04
N ILE A 80 -7.29 -4.21 14.65
CA ILE A 80 -8.19 -5.34 14.38
C ILE A 80 -8.96 -5.70 15.66
N LYS A 81 -8.25 -5.83 16.80
CA LYS A 81 -8.89 -6.12 18.10
C LYS A 81 -9.90 -5.05 18.48
N ALA A 82 -9.54 -3.77 18.35
CA ALA A 82 -10.47 -2.66 18.61
C ALA A 82 -11.72 -2.76 17.73
N PHE A 83 -11.54 -3.02 16.42
CA PHE A 83 -12.66 -3.16 15.49
C PHE A 83 -13.58 -4.34 15.86
N THR A 84 -13.02 -5.46 16.31
CA THR A 84 -13.79 -6.67 16.64
C THR A 84 -14.41 -6.65 18.03
N GLU A 85 -13.76 -6.02 19.01
CA GLU A 85 -14.14 -6.08 20.42
C GLU A 85 -14.83 -4.79 20.91
N ASP A 86 -14.41 -3.62 20.44
CA ASP A 86 -14.87 -2.33 21.01
C ASP A 86 -15.87 -1.59 20.11
N TYR A 87 -15.80 -1.73 18.79
CA TYR A 87 -16.62 -0.93 17.89
C TYR A 87 -18.09 -1.32 18.00
N THR A 88 -18.94 -0.32 18.19
CA THR A 88 -20.39 -0.42 18.01
C THR A 88 -20.75 -0.79 16.56
N LEU A 89 -21.97 -1.26 16.31
CA LEU A 89 -22.44 -1.56 14.96
C LEU A 89 -22.29 -0.35 14.03
N THR A 90 -22.63 0.84 14.51
CA THR A 90 -22.50 2.09 13.76
C THR A 90 -21.05 2.38 13.40
N GLU A 91 -20.11 2.27 14.36
CA GLU A 91 -18.69 2.49 14.10
C GLU A 91 -18.09 1.44 13.15
N ARG A 92 -18.58 0.19 13.16
CA ARG A 92 -18.15 -0.81 12.17
C ARG A 92 -18.58 -0.44 10.76
N ILE A 93 -19.78 0.11 10.60
CA ILE A 93 -20.34 0.45 9.29
C ILE A 93 -19.74 1.77 8.76
N PHE A 94 -19.73 2.83 9.58
CA PHE A 94 -19.37 4.18 9.18
C PHE A 94 -17.98 4.64 9.65
N GLY A 95 -17.34 3.85 10.51
CA GLY A 95 -16.02 4.14 11.06
C GLY A 95 -16.07 4.84 12.41
N ALA A 96 -14.96 4.75 13.14
CA ALA A 96 -14.78 5.43 14.43
C ALA A 96 -14.10 6.80 14.30
N GLY A 97 -13.82 7.26 13.07
CA GLY A 97 -13.13 8.53 12.83
C GLY A 97 -11.79 8.61 13.58
N ASP A 98 -11.51 9.77 14.17
CA ASP A 98 -10.28 9.98 14.95
C ASP A 98 -10.24 9.20 16.28
N ASN A 99 -11.35 8.56 16.67
CA ASN A 99 -11.38 7.69 17.85
C ASN A 99 -10.73 6.33 17.58
N ALA A 100 -10.55 5.94 16.30
CA ALA A 100 -9.98 4.64 15.93
C ALA A 100 -8.64 4.34 16.63
N SER A 101 -7.71 5.29 16.63
CA SER A 101 -6.41 5.14 17.31
C SER A 101 -6.53 5.07 18.83
N LYS A 102 -7.51 5.76 19.43
CA LYS A 102 -7.73 5.70 20.89
C LYS A 102 -8.25 4.32 21.30
N LEU A 103 -9.14 3.74 20.50
CA LEU A 103 -9.62 2.37 20.71
C LEU A 103 -8.49 1.36 20.52
N ALA A 104 -7.72 1.47 19.43
CA ALA A 104 -6.55 0.62 19.19
C ALA A 104 -5.53 0.66 20.35
N TRP A 105 -5.27 1.83 20.93
CA TRP A 105 -4.36 1.97 22.06
C TRP A 105 -4.72 1.08 23.26
N ARG A 106 -6.02 0.87 23.54
CA ARG A 106 -6.49 -0.01 24.63
C ARG A 106 -6.03 -1.46 24.44
N HIS A 107 -5.82 -1.86 23.20
CA HIS A 107 -5.43 -3.22 22.81
C HIS A 107 -3.94 -3.36 22.51
N PHE A 108 -3.19 -2.26 22.49
CA PHE A 108 -1.81 -2.26 22.03
C PHE A 108 -0.87 -3.05 22.95
N GLY A 109 -1.12 -3.06 24.27
CA GLY A 109 -0.36 -3.90 25.21
C GLY A 109 -0.57 -5.41 24.95
N ARG A 110 -1.80 -5.84 24.70
CA ARG A 110 -2.09 -7.24 24.32
C ARG A 110 -1.47 -7.58 22.96
N ALA A 111 -1.57 -6.67 22.00
CA ALA A 111 -0.93 -6.83 20.70
C ALA A 111 0.60 -6.97 20.81
N PHE A 112 1.23 -6.22 21.73
CA PHE A 112 2.66 -6.35 22.02
C PHE A 112 3.02 -7.75 22.50
N GLN A 113 2.32 -8.29 23.50
CA GLN A 113 2.61 -9.64 24.02
C GLN A 113 2.45 -10.69 22.93
N GLU A 114 1.36 -10.61 22.15
CA GLU A 114 1.06 -11.61 21.12
C GLU A 114 2.03 -11.57 19.93
N VAL A 115 2.60 -10.39 19.60
CA VAL A 115 3.53 -10.26 18.47
C VAL A 115 4.97 -10.55 18.89
N THR A 116 5.36 -10.13 20.10
CA THR A 116 6.75 -10.26 20.59
C THR A 116 7.00 -11.54 21.40
N GLY A 117 5.93 -12.19 21.90
CA GLY A 117 6.02 -13.34 22.80
C GLY A 117 6.47 -13.00 24.22
N LYS A 118 6.62 -11.71 24.56
CA LYS A 118 7.02 -11.28 25.91
C LYS A 118 5.83 -11.28 26.86
N GLU A 119 6.01 -11.87 28.03
CA GLU A 119 4.95 -11.94 29.06
C GLU A 119 4.72 -10.59 29.74
N GLU A 120 5.78 -9.81 29.97
CA GLU A 120 5.68 -8.50 30.60
C GLU A 120 5.37 -7.41 29.58
N ILE A 121 4.31 -6.64 29.83
CA ILE A 121 3.97 -5.45 29.05
C ILE A 121 4.80 -4.28 29.57
N PRO A 122 5.57 -3.57 28.72
CA PRO A 122 6.27 -2.37 29.12
C PRO A 122 5.33 -1.31 29.68
N PRO A 123 5.80 -0.43 30.59
CA PRO A 123 5.02 0.69 31.06
C PRO A 123 4.46 1.52 29.89
N PRO A 124 3.25 2.13 30.04
CA PRO A 124 2.59 2.85 28.95
C PRO A 124 3.46 3.91 28.26
N GLY A 125 4.35 4.59 28.99
CA GLY A 125 5.26 5.58 28.43
C GLY A 125 6.28 5.00 27.44
N GLU A 126 6.79 3.80 27.70
CA GLU A 126 7.70 3.11 26.78
C GLU A 126 6.93 2.53 25.60
N LEU A 127 5.78 1.91 25.86
CA LEU A 127 4.94 1.31 24.85
C LEU A 127 4.47 2.37 23.80
N ARG A 128 4.25 3.61 24.25
CA ARG A 128 3.84 4.71 23.36
C ARG A 128 4.88 5.09 22.31
N LYS A 129 6.17 4.82 22.57
CA LYS A 129 7.25 5.00 21.58
C LYS A 129 7.07 4.09 20.36
N TRP A 130 6.43 2.94 20.54
CA TRP A 130 6.14 1.98 19.47
C TRP A 130 4.80 2.27 18.78
N PHE A 131 3.87 2.95 19.45
CA PHE A 131 2.54 3.16 18.91
C PHE A 131 2.45 4.20 17.80
N HIS A 132 3.36 5.18 17.77
CA HIS A 132 3.42 6.22 16.71
C HIS A 132 2.05 6.85 16.39
N GLY A 133 1.28 7.20 17.43
CA GLY A 133 -0.06 7.77 17.28
C GLY A 133 -1.13 6.82 16.73
N GLY A 134 -0.81 5.54 16.56
CA GLY A 134 -1.71 4.53 16.00
C GLY A 134 -1.83 4.61 14.48
N GLU A 135 -0.89 5.27 13.79
CA GLU A 135 -0.86 5.29 12.33
C GLU A 135 -0.71 3.87 11.80
N THR A 136 -1.71 3.42 11.04
CA THR A 136 -1.79 2.02 10.62
C THR A 136 -0.65 1.63 9.68
N HIS A 137 -0.08 2.54 8.89
CA HIS A 137 0.80 2.19 7.76
C HIS A 137 0.20 1.06 6.89
N ASN A 138 -1.12 1.12 6.72
CA ASN A 138 -1.92 0.22 5.90
C ASN A 138 -3.21 0.97 5.61
N LEU A 139 -3.35 1.41 4.37
CA LEU A 139 -4.45 2.25 3.97
C LEU A 139 -5.79 1.50 4.05
N TYR A 140 -5.81 0.21 3.73
CA TYR A 140 -7.03 -0.61 3.85
C TYR A 140 -7.51 -0.69 5.29
N LEU A 141 -6.59 -0.94 6.23
CA LEU A 141 -6.92 -0.96 7.65
C LEU A 141 -7.31 0.44 8.16
N LYS A 142 -6.68 1.50 7.63
CA LYS A 142 -7.08 2.90 7.92
C LYS A 142 -8.51 3.15 7.47
N PHE A 143 -8.87 2.73 6.26
CA PHE A 143 -10.23 2.88 5.74
C PHE A 143 -11.24 2.07 6.56
N LEU A 144 -10.92 0.81 6.88
CA LEU A 144 -11.79 -0.03 7.70
C LEU A 144 -12.07 0.55 9.08
N THR A 145 -11.05 1.07 9.75
CA THR A 145 -11.15 1.53 11.15
C THR A 145 -11.68 2.96 11.23
N LYS A 146 -11.13 3.87 10.43
CA LYS A 146 -11.50 5.29 10.44
C LYS A 146 -12.83 5.57 9.74
N TYR A 147 -13.09 4.90 8.61
CA TYR A 147 -14.25 5.14 7.74
C TYR A 147 -15.21 3.94 7.64
N GLY A 148 -14.94 2.86 8.39
CA GLY A 148 -15.82 1.70 8.47
C GLY A 148 -15.77 0.81 7.23
N ILE A 149 -16.63 -0.20 7.24
CA ILE A 149 -16.82 -1.11 6.12
C ILE A 149 -17.28 -0.33 4.87
N LEU A 150 -18.16 0.66 5.01
CA LEU A 150 -18.61 1.46 3.86
C LEU A 150 -17.48 2.28 3.25
N GLY A 151 -16.63 2.89 4.08
CA GLY A 151 -15.45 3.61 3.59
C GLY A 151 -14.49 2.70 2.83
N LEU A 152 -14.19 1.51 3.38
CA LEU A 152 -13.33 0.53 2.70
C LEU A 152 -13.95 0.04 1.38
N LEU A 153 -15.24 -0.28 1.37
CA LEU A 153 -15.94 -0.71 0.15
C LEU A 153 -15.97 0.40 -0.90
N GLY A 154 -16.21 1.66 -0.49
CA GLY A 154 -16.16 2.81 -1.39
C GLY A 154 -14.78 3.00 -2.02
N TYR A 155 -13.72 2.88 -1.21
CA TYR A 155 -12.34 2.93 -1.69
C TYR A 155 -12.03 1.81 -2.69
N LEU A 156 -12.39 0.56 -2.37
CA LEU A 156 -12.18 -0.58 -3.26
C LEU A 156 -13.00 -0.46 -4.55
N PHE A 157 -14.27 -0.06 -4.43
CA PHE A 157 -15.15 0.16 -5.57
C PHE A 157 -14.61 1.23 -6.52
N PHE A 158 -14.14 2.36 -5.99
CA PHE A 158 -13.50 3.41 -6.78
C PHE A 158 -12.34 2.88 -7.62
N TRP A 159 -11.42 2.12 -7.01
CA TRP A 159 -10.27 1.58 -7.72
C TRP A 159 -10.62 0.49 -8.72
N ILE A 160 -11.56 -0.40 -8.37
CA ILE A 160 -12.09 -1.40 -9.29
C ILE A 160 -12.70 -0.71 -10.50
N TYR A 161 -13.49 0.35 -10.29
CA TYR A 161 -14.10 1.13 -11.36
C TYR A 161 -13.03 1.79 -12.26
N VAL A 162 -12.04 2.47 -11.69
CA VAL A 162 -10.94 3.09 -12.45
C VAL A 162 -10.22 2.04 -13.32
N ILE A 163 -9.86 0.89 -12.74
CA ILE A 163 -9.18 -0.19 -13.45
C ILE A 163 -10.10 -0.75 -14.55
N TYR A 164 -11.37 -1.01 -14.25
CA TYR A 164 -12.36 -1.52 -15.21
C TYR A 164 -12.47 -0.59 -16.44
N ARG A 165 -12.64 0.72 -16.22
CA ARG A 165 -12.72 1.72 -17.31
C ARG A 165 -11.47 1.75 -18.18
N ASN A 166 -10.30 1.51 -17.59
CA ASN A 166 -9.04 1.41 -18.33
C ASN A 166 -8.98 0.11 -19.15
N LEU A 167 -9.42 -1.02 -18.59
CA LEU A 167 -9.37 -2.32 -19.28
C LEU A 167 -10.29 -2.40 -20.50
N GLU A 168 -11.34 -1.57 -20.58
CA GLU A 168 -12.14 -1.38 -21.80
C GLU A 168 -11.31 -0.86 -23.00
N ARG A 169 -10.13 -0.26 -22.74
CA ARG A 169 -9.21 0.32 -23.74
C ARG A 169 -7.83 -0.35 -23.73
N ARG A 170 -7.80 -1.66 -23.46
CA ARG A 170 -6.58 -2.47 -23.27
C ARG A 170 -5.57 -2.49 -24.43
N ASP A 171 -5.90 -1.97 -25.60
CA ASP A 171 -4.99 -2.00 -26.76
C ASP A 171 -3.89 -0.93 -26.68
N SER A 172 -4.11 0.16 -25.94
CA SER A 172 -3.13 1.23 -25.77
C SER A 172 -2.06 0.88 -24.73
N LEU A 173 -0.79 1.03 -25.11
CA LEU A 173 0.35 0.84 -24.20
C LEU A 173 0.29 1.79 -23.00
N PHE A 174 -0.16 3.03 -23.20
CA PHE A 174 -0.30 4.02 -22.12
C PHE A 174 -1.34 3.58 -21.09
N ILE A 175 -2.47 3.05 -21.56
CA ILE A 175 -3.54 2.55 -20.66
C ILE A 175 -3.05 1.37 -19.82
N LYS A 176 -2.27 0.45 -20.41
CA LYS A 176 -1.63 -0.64 -19.66
C LYS A 176 -0.67 -0.11 -18.58
N ALA A 177 0.08 0.95 -18.87
CA ALA A 177 0.96 1.59 -17.91
C ALA A 177 0.18 2.22 -16.75
N PHE A 178 -0.94 2.90 -17.02
CA PHE A 178 -1.81 3.43 -15.97
C PHE A 178 -2.37 2.33 -15.07
N VAL A 179 -2.89 1.23 -15.65
CA VAL A 179 -3.39 0.08 -14.87
C VAL A 179 -2.28 -0.51 -14.01
N ALA A 180 -1.09 -0.74 -14.57
CA ALA A 180 0.05 -1.25 -13.82
C ALA A 180 0.46 -0.29 -12.69
N GLY A 181 0.38 1.02 -12.92
CA GLY A 181 0.67 2.06 -11.94
C GLY A 181 -0.34 2.06 -10.79
N TYR A 182 -1.63 1.98 -11.08
CA TYR A 182 -2.68 1.90 -10.06
C TYR A 182 -2.57 0.64 -9.22
N VAL A 183 -2.32 -0.52 -9.84
CA VAL A 183 -2.10 -1.77 -9.10
C VAL A 183 -0.84 -1.67 -8.23
N GLY A 184 0.25 -1.09 -8.74
CA GLY A 184 1.45 -0.81 -7.95
C GLY A 184 1.15 0.10 -6.75
N PHE A 185 0.39 1.18 -6.95
CA PHE A 185 -0.05 2.08 -5.88
C PHE A 185 -0.88 1.36 -4.82
N LEU A 186 -1.82 0.50 -5.22
CA LEU A 186 -2.63 -0.31 -4.32
C LEU A 186 -1.79 -1.29 -3.49
N VAL A 187 -0.81 -1.94 -4.13
CA VAL A 187 0.13 -2.81 -3.43
C VAL A 187 0.98 -2.04 -2.41
N ALA A 188 1.52 -0.87 -2.77
CA ALA A 188 2.22 -0.02 -1.80
C ALA A 188 1.32 0.43 -0.64
N SER A 189 0.04 0.70 -0.91
CA SER A 189 -0.94 1.15 0.07
C SER A 189 -1.25 0.10 1.15
N PHE A 190 -0.88 -1.17 0.94
CA PHE A 190 -0.98 -2.19 1.97
C PHE A 190 0.05 -1.99 3.10
N PHE A 191 1.16 -1.32 2.81
CA PHE A 191 2.29 -1.18 3.71
C PHE A 191 2.60 0.29 4.06
N GLU A 192 1.81 1.23 3.54
CA GLU A 192 2.01 2.65 3.80
C GLU A 192 0.70 3.44 3.75
N ASN A 193 0.63 4.53 4.51
CA ASN A 193 -0.50 5.47 4.51
C ASN A 193 -0.36 6.57 3.45
N ASN A 194 0.10 6.21 2.25
CA ASN A 194 0.47 7.14 1.16
C ASN A 194 -0.64 8.14 0.79
N PHE A 195 -1.91 7.74 0.90
CA PHE A 195 -3.04 8.59 0.53
C PHE A 195 -3.39 9.64 1.59
N THR A 196 -2.60 9.78 2.65
CA THR A 196 -2.81 10.84 3.68
C THR A 196 -1.95 12.06 3.45
N ASP A 197 -0.94 11.94 2.59
CA ASP A 197 -0.10 13.04 2.16
C ASP A 197 -0.78 13.80 1.01
N ALA A 198 -0.87 15.12 1.13
CA ALA A 198 -1.45 15.97 0.11
C ALA A 198 -0.70 15.87 -1.22
N GLU A 199 0.63 15.75 -1.18
CA GLU A 199 1.46 15.65 -2.39
C GLU A 199 1.10 14.42 -3.22
N VAL A 200 0.89 13.29 -2.53
CA VAL A 200 0.50 12.03 -3.17
C VAL A 200 -0.93 12.11 -3.70
N GLN A 201 -1.87 12.69 -2.94
CA GLN A 201 -3.25 12.87 -3.37
C GLN A 201 -3.33 13.72 -4.65
N PHE A 202 -2.69 14.88 -4.67
CA PHE A 202 -2.71 15.77 -5.84
C PHE A 202 -2.06 15.11 -7.06
N THR A 203 -0.91 14.46 -6.87
CA THR A 203 -0.23 13.73 -7.95
C THR A 203 -1.14 12.64 -8.51
N LEU A 204 -1.80 11.87 -7.64
CA LEU A 204 -2.67 10.80 -8.07
C LEU A 204 -3.91 11.32 -8.81
N PHE A 205 -4.56 12.38 -8.31
CA PHE A 205 -5.70 12.99 -8.98
C PHE A 205 -5.33 13.59 -10.33
N PHE A 206 -4.14 14.19 -10.45
CA PHE A 206 -3.62 14.66 -11.73
C PHE A 206 -3.42 13.50 -12.72
N ILE A 207 -2.77 12.42 -12.30
CA ILE A 207 -2.56 11.21 -13.12
C ILE A 207 -3.91 10.60 -13.55
N LEU A 208 -4.89 10.53 -12.64
CA LEU A 208 -6.25 10.09 -12.96
C LEU A 208 -6.90 11.01 -14.01
N GLY A 209 -6.79 12.33 -13.86
CA GLY A 209 -7.32 13.29 -14.81
C GLY A 209 -6.76 13.09 -16.22
N VAL A 210 -5.42 12.97 -16.34
CA VAL A 210 -4.74 12.69 -17.62
C VAL A 210 -5.21 11.35 -18.20
N ASN A 211 -5.31 10.32 -17.36
CA ASN A 211 -5.75 9.00 -17.78
C ASN A 211 -7.17 9.01 -18.36
N PHE A 212 -8.13 9.64 -17.66
CA PHE A 212 -9.51 9.73 -18.13
C PHE A 212 -9.66 10.61 -19.36
N ALA A 213 -8.86 11.68 -19.49
CA ALA A 213 -8.81 12.48 -20.72
C ALA A 213 -8.39 11.62 -21.92
N LEU A 214 -7.33 10.81 -21.79
CA LEU A 214 -6.87 9.91 -22.85
C LEU A 214 -7.91 8.84 -23.22
N ILE A 215 -8.63 8.30 -22.23
CA ILE A 215 -9.74 7.35 -22.47
C ILE A 215 -10.84 8.04 -23.30
N SER A 216 -11.16 9.30 -22.98
CA SER A 216 -12.23 10.06 -23.65
C SER A 216 -11.88 10.45 -25.10
N GLU A 217 -10.67 10.94 -25.37
CA GLU A 217 -10.23 11.31 -26.73
C GLU A 217 -10.21 10.11 -27.67
N THR A 218 -9.77 8.96 -27.17
CA THR A 218 -9.74 7.71 -27.94
C THR A 218 -11.15 7.23 -28.30
N ALA A 219 -12.15 7.53 -27.45
CA ALA A 219 -13.55 7.21 -27.73
C ALA A 219 -14.15 8.08 -28.84
N VAL A 220 -13.74 9.34 -28.94
CA VAL A 220 -14.18 10.26 -29.99
C VAL A 220 -13.60 9.88 -31.35
N ARG A 221 -12.33 9.46 -31.41
CA ARG A 221 -11.67 9.08 -32.68
C ARG A 221 -12.17 7.78 -33.33
N GLN A 222 -12.98 6.98 -32.62
CA GLN A 222 -13.54 5.71 -33.11
C GLN A 222 -15.00 5.82 -33.55
N ARG A 223 -15.62 6.99 -33.40
CA ARG A 223 -16.95 7.32 -33.93
C ARG A 223 -16.79 8.14 -35.21
#